data_AF-A0A8T6YI21-F1
#
_entry.id   AF-A0A8T6YI21-F1
#
_cell.length_a   1.000
_cell.length_b   1.000
_cell.length_c   1.000
_cell.angle_alpha   90.00
_cell.angle_beta   90.00
_cell.angle_gamma   90.00
#
_symmetry.space_group_name_H-M   'P 1'
#
loop_
_entity.id
_entity.type
_entity.pdbx_description
1 polymer ?
#
loop_
_entity_poly.entity_id
_entity_poly.type
_entity_poly.pdbx_seq_one_letter_code
_entity_poly.pdbx_strand_id
1 'polypeptide(L)'
;MQVLLFLGDVETASAQQELETKVGAESSETSLRLLVERLSSTEFADRQQATRDLLKVPVESVAMLEQIAATSPGETKFRLGQILERLHRSLFDDELDAFLQTPTVEIAQRLPQWDRFKSICGDNGDSRIIFGQILNAERRLFSARLFTPDQLPPLLESRTAELSKTF
;
A
#
# COMPACT_ATOMS: atom_id res chain seq x y z
N MET A 1 -39.81 10.41 -48.77
CA MET A 1 -38.70 11.05 -48.03
C MET A 1 -38.39 10.15 -46.85
N GLN A 2 -37.23 9.51 -46.88
CA GLN A 2 -36.87 8.29 -46.15
C GLN A 2 -36.05 8.68 -44.93
N VAL A 3 -36.44 8.24 -43.72
CA VAL A 3 -35.66 8.41 -42.50
C VAL A 3 -35.11 7.04 -42.12
N LEU A 4 -33.79 6.90 -42.20
CA LEU A 4 -33.04 5.67 -41.95
C LEU A 4 -32.25 5.84 -40.64
N LEU A 5 -32.64 5.01 -39.66
CA LEU A 5 -31.91 4.43 -38.54
C LEU A 5 -30.50 4.98 -38.22
N PHE A 6 -30.32 5.51 -37.01
CA PHE A 6 -29.03 5.66 -36.33
C PHE A 6 -29.19 5.21 -34.87
N LEU A 7 -29.11 3.89 -34.65
CA LEU A 7 -29.06 3.26 -33.33
C LEU A 7 -28.11 2.07 -33.46
N GLY A 8 -26.85 2.27 -33.08
CA GLY A 8 -25.87 1.18 -33.02
C GLY A 8 -24.44 1.69 -33.11
N ASP A 9 -23.91 2.26 -32.02
CA ASP A 9 -22.46 2.48 -31.87
C ASP A 9 -21.98 2.67 -30.40
N VAL A 10 -22.86 2.61 -29.39
CA VAL A 10 -22.48 2.88 -27.99
C VAL A 10 -22.14 1.59 -27.20
N GLU A 11 -22.55 0.42 -27.68
CA GLU A 11 -22.46 -0.84 -26.91
C GLU A 11 -21.12 -1.60 -27.10
N THR A 12 -20.37 -1.29 -28.16
CA THR A 12 -19.09 -1.96 -28.49
C THR A 12 -17.88 -1.39 -27.74
N ALA A 13 -17.89 -0.11 -27.37
CA ALA A 13 -16.76 0.53 -26.69
C ALA A 13 -16.58 0.06 -25.23
N SER A 14 -17.68 -0.21 -24.50
CA SER A 14 -17.62 -0.69 -23.11
C SER A 14 -17.09 -2.12 -23.02
N ALA A 15 -17.42 -2.97 -23.99
CA ALA A 15 -16.99 -4.38 -24.01
C ALA A 15 -15.51 -4.56 -24.38
N GLN A 16 -14.96 -3.69 -25.25
CA GLN A 16 -13.54 -3.72 -25.61
C GLN A 16 -12.66 -3.22 -24.47
N GLN A 17 -13.11 -2.19 -23.74
CA GLN A 17 -12.39 -1.66 -22.59
C GLN A 17 -12.40 -2.63 -21.39
N GLU A 18 -13.49 -3.37 -21.15
CA GLU A 18 -13.53 -4.46 -20.17
C GLU A 18 -12.59 -5.62 -20.54
N LEU A 19 -12.47 -5.97 -21.83
CA LEU A 19 -11.57 -7.03 -22.28
C LEU A 19 -10.10 -6.66 -22.12
N GLU A 20 -9.71 -5.44 -22.50
CA GLU A 20 -8.32 -4.96 -22.38
C GLU A 20 -7.88 -4.84 -20.92
N THR A 21 -8.77 -4.37 -20.04
CA THR A 21 -8.48 -4.26 -18.60
C THR A 21 -8.31 -5.64 -17.96
N LYS A 22 -9.11 -6.63 -18.38
CA LYS A 22 -9.04 -8.00 -17.87
C LYS A 22 -7.77 -8.73 -18.31
N VAL A 23 -7.38 -8.60 -19.58
CA VAL A 23 -6.15 -9.24 -20.11
C VAL A 23 -4.88 -8.64 -19.49
N GLY A 24 -4.86 -7.32 -19.24
CA GLY A 24 -3.76 -6.66 -18.52
C GLY A 24 -3.65 -7.12 -17.06
N ALA A 25 -4.78 -7.25 -16.37
CA ALA A 25 -4.82 -7.74 -14.98
C ALA A 25 -4.34 -9.20 -14.85
N GLU A 26 -4.76 -10.08 -15.76
CA GLU A 26 -4.33 -11.49 -15.79
C GLU A 26 -2.81 -11.63 -16.06
N SER A 27 -2.24 -10.77 -16.91
CA SER A 27 -0.79 -10.74 -17.16
C SER A 27 0.00 -10.26 -15.94
N SER A 28 -0.49 -9.24 -15.24
CA SER A 28 0.12 -8.72 -14.02
C SER A 28 0.09 -9.76 -12.89
N GLU A 29 -1.05 -10.42 -12.71
CA GLU A 29 -1.20 -11.48 -11.71
C GLU A 29 -0.25 -12.65 -11.97
N THR A 30 -0.18 -13.11 -13.22
CA THR A 30 0.73 -14.18 -13.62
C THR A 30 2.18 -13.82 -13.30
N SER A 31 2.58 -12.58 -13.59
CA SER A 31 3.93 -12.09 -13.31
C SER A 31 4.25 -12.06 -11.81
N LEU A 32 3.31 -11.62 -10.98
CA LEU A 32 3.47 -11.64 -9.51
C LEU A 32 3.57 -13.05 -8.96
N ARG A 33 2.74 -13.98 -9.47
CA ARG A 33 2.78 -15.40 -9.05
C ARG A 33 4.12 -16.04 -9.38
N LEU A 34 4.72 -15.74 -10.55
CA LEU A 34 6.06 -16.21 -10.90
C LEU A 34 7.13 -15.66 -9.96
N LEU A 35 7.05 -14.38 -9.56
CA LEU A 35 7.97 -13.82 -8.56
C LEU A 35 7.82 -14.50 -7.20
N VAL A 36 6.58 -14.78 -6.78
CA VAL A 36 6.29 -15.49 -5.53
C VAL A 36 6.82 -16.93 -5.57
N GLU A 37 6.66 -17.64 -6.68
CA GLU A 37 7.20 -19.00 -6.85
C GLU A 37 8.73 -19.00 -6.71
N ARG A 38 9.41 -18.01 -7.28
CA ARG A 38 10.87 -17.85 -7.15
C ARG A 38 11.33 -17.56 -5.71
N LEU A 39 10.46 -17.06 -4.82
CA LEU A 39 10.79 -16.95 -3.39
C LEU A 39 10.99 -18.30 -2.71
N SER A 40 10.41 -19.37 -3.26
CA SER A 40 10.60 -20.75 -2.80
C SER A 40 11.70 -21.51 -3.56
N SER A 41 12.46 -20.85 -4.44
CA SER A 41 13.58 -21.48 -5.14
C SER A 41 14.60 -22.05 -4.14
N THR A 42 15.23 -23.17 -4.47
CA THR A 42 16.36 -23.73 -3.70
C THR A 42 17.61 -22.85 -3.81
N GLU A 43 17.74 -22.11 -4.91
CA GLU A 43 18.86 -21.21 -5.17
C GLU A 43 18.69 -19.88 -4.43
N PHE A 44 19.67 -19.55 -3.58
CA PHE A 44 19.65 -18.31 -2.81
C PHE A 44 19.59 -17.05 -3.70
N ALA A 45 20.32 -17.07 -4.82
CA ALA A 45 20.36 -15.95 -5.76
C ALA A 45 18.97 -15.64 -6.34
N ASP A 46 18.19 -16.66 -6.66
CA ASP A 46 16.83 -16.51 -7.17
C ASP A 46 15.88 -15.95 -6.12
N ARG A 47 15.94 -16.47 -4.88
CA ARG A 47 15.13 -15.94 -3.78
C ARG A 47 15.43 -14.48 -3.51
N GLN A 48 16.71 -14.10 -3.54
CA GLN A 48 17.13 -12.73 -3.31
C GLN A 48 16.71 -11.81 -4.45
N GLN A 49 16.79 -12.27 -5.70
CA GLN A 49 16.34 -11.51 -6.86
C GLN A 49 14.82 -11.31 -6.81
N ALA A 50 14.05 -12.37 -6.57
CA ALA A 50 12.60 -12.30 -6.41
C ALA A 50 12.19 -11.35 -5.29
N THR A 51 12.89 -11.36 -4.15
CA THR A 51 12.65 -10.41 -3.06
C THR A 51 12.87 -8.96 -3.52
N ARG A 52 13.94 -8.69 -4.28
CA ARG A 52 14.21 -7.34 -4.81
C ARG A 52 13.16 -6.90 -5.82
N ASP A 53 12.69 -7.82 -6.66
CA ASP A 53 11.70 -7.52 -7.69
C ASP A 53 10.33 -7.28 -7.07
N LEU A 54 9.94 -8.07 -6.06
CA LEU A 54 8.70 -7.88 -5.31
C LEU A 54 8.67 -6.57 -4.52
N LEU A 55 9.82 -6.05 -4.07
CA LEU A 55 9.90 -4.74 -3.41
C LEU A 55 9.76 -3.55 -4.37
N LYS A 56 9.73 -3.80 -5.69
CA LYS A 56 9.59 -2.77 -6.73
C LYS A 56 8.25 -2.85 -7.46
N VAL A 57 7.34 -3.71 -7.00
CA VAL A 57 6.02 -3.82 -7.63
C VAL A 57 5.27 -2.50 -7.47
N PRO A 58 4.45 -2.12 -8.45
CA PRO A 58 3.61 -0.92 -8.33
C PRO A 58 2.64 -1.00 -7.14
N VAL A 59 2.22 0.15 -6.60
CA VAL A 59 1.32 0.24 -5.44
C VAL A 59 0.01 -0.51 -5.67
N GLU A 60 -0.53 -0.44 -6.89
CA GLU A 60 -1.75 -1.10 -7.32
C GLU A 60 -1.65 -2.64 -7.27
N SER A 61 -0.43 -3.19 -7.27
CA SER A 61 -0.17 -4.63 -7.17
C SER A 61 -0.13 -5.15 -5.74
N VAL A 62 -0.04 -4.27 -4.73
CA VAL A 62 0.15 -4.68 -3.33
C VAL A 62 -1.05 -5.46 -2.80
N ALA A 63 -2.28 -5.04 -3.11
CA ALA A 63 -3.49 -5.75 -2.69
C ALA A 63 -3.56 -7.18 -3.26
N MET A 64 -3.09 -7.38 -4.49
CA MET A 64 -3.00 -8.72 -5.09
C MET A 64 -1.92 -9.57 -4.41
N LEU A 65 -0.79 -8.97 -4.07
CA LEU A 65 0.29 -9.66 -3.33
C LEU A 65 -0.16 -10.09 -1.93
N GLU A 66 -1.00 -9.30 -1.25
CA GLU A 66 -1.63 -9.68 0.03
C GLU A 66 -2.53 -10.91 -0.13
N GLN A 67 -3.35 -10.96 -1.18
CA GLN A 67 -4.20 -12.11 -1.47
C GLN A 67 -3.37 -13.38 -1.70
N ILE A 68 -2.29 -13.27 -2.48
CA ILE A 68 -1.35 -14.38 -2.71
C ILE A 68 -0.71 -14.82 -1.39
N ALA A 69 -0.26 -13.88 -0.55
CA ALA A 69 0.36 -14.17 0.74
C ALA A 69 -0.58 -14.89 1.70
N ALA A 70 -1.87 -14.51 1.71
CA ALA A 70 -2.88 -15.14 2.56
C ALA A 70 -3.01 -16.66 2.31
N THR A 71 -2.91 -17.07 1.03
CA THR A 71 -3.02 -18.46 0.59
C THR A 71 -1.68 -19.20 0.46
N SER A 72 -0.56 -18.49 0.64
CA SER A 72 0.78 -19.09 0.49
C SER A 72 1.13 -20.02 1.66
N PRO A 73 1.93 -21.07 1.43
CA PRO A 73 2.35 -21.99 2.48
C PRO A 73 3.61 -21.50 3.22
N GLY A 74 3.71 -21.89 4.50
CA GLY A 74 4.94 -21.93 5.30
C GLY A 74 5.94 -20.80 5.09
N GLU A 75 7.10 -21.15 4.54
CA GLU A 75 8.22 -20.23 4.33
C GLU A 75 7.88 -19.10 3.34
N THR A 76 7.16 -19.40 2.25
CA THR A 76 6.74 -18.39 1.27
C THR A 76 5.83 -17.36 1.93
N LYS A 77 4.87 -17.80 2.75
CA LYS A 77 4.01 -16.89 3.53
C LYS A 77 4.82 -16.01 4.47
N PHE A 78 5.78 -16.59 5.18
CA PHE A 78 6.65 -15.83 6.08
C PHE A 78 7.46 -14.76 5.33
N ARG A 79 8.11 -15.13 4.21
CA ARG A 79 8.89 -14.20 3.38
C ARG A 79 8.03 -13.10 2.78
N LEU A 80 6.84 -13.45 2.27
CA LEU A 80 5.89 -12.47 1.75
C LEU A 80 5.40 -11.52 2.85
N GLY A 81 5.19 -12.00 4.08
CA GLY A 81 4.87 -11.14 5.22
C GLY A 81 5.95 -10.08 5.46
N GLN A 82 7.23 -10.46 5.41
CA GLN A 82 8.34 -9.50 5.54
C GLN A 82 8.42 -8.50 4.39
N ILE A 83 8.10 -8.93 3.16
CA ILE A 83 8.08 -8.05 1.99
C ILE A 83 6.92 -7.07 2.08
N LEU A 84 5.71 -7.54 2.41
CA LEU A 84 4.51 -6.72 2.57
C LEU A 84 4.70 -5.68 3.66
N GLU A 85 5.28 -6.03 4.82
CA GLU A 85 5.59 -5.05 5.87
C GLU A 85 6.46 -3.89 5.34
N ARG A 86 7.44 -4.19 4.48
CA ARG A 86 8.31 -3.17 3.89
C ARG A 86 7.59 -2.33 2.84
N LEU A 87 6.77 -2.95 2.00
CA LEU A 87 5.96 -2.24 1.01
C LEU A 87 4.98 -1.29 1.69
N HIS A 88 4.21 -1.78 2.68
CA HIS A 88 3.29 -0.97 3.45
C HIS A 88 3.95 0.21 4.16
N ARG A 89 5.16 0.01 4.69
CA ARG A 89 5.93 1.10 5.26
C ARG A 89 6.30 2.14 4.22
N SER A 90 6.79 1.70 3.06
CA SER A 90 7.10 2.61 1.94
C SER A 90 5.87 3.40 1.50
N LEU A 91 4.72 2.75 1.36
CA LEU A 91 3.47 3.41 0.95
C LEU A 91 3.04 4.50 1.95
N PHE A 92 3.09 4.18 3.25
CA PHE A 92 2.83 5.18 4.28
C PHE A 92 3.83 6.34 4.21
N ASP A 93 5.11 6.01 4.02
CA ASP A 93 6.18 6.98 3.97
C ASP A 93 6.04 7.93 2.77
N ASP A 94 5.69 7.40 1.61
CA ASP A 94 5.49 8.17 0.37
C ASP A 94 4.30 9.14 0.50
N GLU A 95 3.16 8.68 1.04
CA GLU A 95 1.99 9.54 1.27
C GLU A 95 2.28 10.62 2.34
N LEU A 96 3.02 10.27 3.40
CA LEU A 96 3.41 11.24 4.42
C LEU A 96 4.39 12.27 3.86
N ASP A 97 5.37 11.86 3.07
CA ASP A 97 6.33 12.78 2.47
C ASP A 97 5.65 13.73 1.48
N ALA A 98 4.70 13.24 0.68
CA ALA A 98 3.86 14.08 -0.18
C ALA A 98 3.07 15.11 0.66
N PHE A 99 2.52 14.70 1.80
CA PHE A 99 1.80 15.59 2.71
C PHE A 99 2.71 16.65 3.34
N LEU A 100 3.90 16.26 3.80
CA LEU A 100 4.87 17.16 4.42
C LEU A 100 5.37 18.23 3.44
N GLN A 101 5.50 17.87 2.15
CA GLN A 101 5.84 18.83 1.10
C GLN A 101 4.69 19.79 0.79
N THR A 102 3.45 19.29 0.75
CA THR A 102 2.26 20.07 0.38
C THR A 102 1.06 19.73 1.30
N PRO A 103 0.93 20.39 2.47
CA PRO A 103 -0.07 20.04 3.49
C PRO A 103 -1.50 20.45 3.12
N THR A 104 -2.10 19.70 2.21
CA THR A 104 -3.46 19.89 1.69
C THR A 104 -4.44 18.92 2.33
N VAL A 105 -5.72 19.26 2.32
CA VAL A 105 -6.78 18.40 2.89
C VAL A 105 -6.91 17.11 2.08
N GLU A 106 -6.76 17.19 0.77
CA GLU A 106 -6.85 16.08 -0.17
C GLU A 106 -5.77 15.02 0.06
N ILE A 107 -4.56 15.43 0.45
CA ILE A 107 -3.49 14.50 0.84
C ILE A 107 -3.72 14.02 2.28
N ALA A 108 -4.12 14.92 3.19
CA ALA A 108 -4.39 14.54 4.58
C ALA A 108 -5.45 13.43 4.70
N GLN A 109 -6.47 13.44 3.85
CA GLN A 109 -7.52 12.40 3.81
C GLN A 109 -7.00 11.00 3.50
N ARG A 110 -5.82 10.86 2.89
CA ARG A 110 -5.18 9.57 2.62
C ARG A 110 -4.36 9.07 3.82
N LEU A 111 -4.11 9.93 4.80
CA LEU A 111 -3.34 9.62 6.00
C LEU A 111 -4.23 9.11 7.14
N PRO A 112 -3.69 8.25 8.02
CA PRO A 112 -4.45 7.65 9.10
C PRO A 112 -4.98 8.69 10.06
N GLN A 113 -6.24 8.53 10.49
CA GLN A 113 -6.84 9.28 11.58
C GLN A 113 -6.98 10.80 11.31
N TRP A 114 -6.81 11.27 10.08
CA TRP A 114 -7.01 12.67 9.75
C TRP A 114 -8.39 13.18 10.18
N ASP A 115 -9.46 12.45 9.88
CA ASP A 115 -10.82 12.88 10.26
C ASP A 115 -10.99 13.02 11.77
N ARG A 116 -10.40 12.11 12.54
CA ARG A 116 -10.42 12.17 14.00
C ARG A 116 -9.61 13.36 14.50
N PHE A 117 -8.40 13.57 13.98
CA PHE A 117 -7.56 14.71 14.34
C PHE A 117 -8.26 16.04 14.02
N LYS A 118 -8.79 16.16 12.80
CA LYS A 118 -9.58 17.30 12.31
C LYS A 118 -10.78 17.60 13.21
N SER A 119 -11.49 16.59 13.69
CA SER A 119 -12.65 16.82 14.60
C SER A 119 -12.26 17.45 15.94
N ILE A 120 -11.01 17.29 16.37
CA ILE A 120 -10.50 17.78 17.66
C ILE A 120 -9.77 19.12 17.49
N CYS A 121 -8.90 19.20 16.48
CA CYS A 121 -8.00 20.34 16.27
C CYS A 121 -8.47 21.30 15.17
N GLY A 122 -9.56 21.00 14.47
CA GLY A 122 -10.05 21.75 13.32
C GLY A 122 -9.26 21.50 12.03
N ASP A 123 -9.70 22.16 10.95
CA ASP A 123 -9.10 22.07 9.61
C ASP A 123 -8.52 23.42 9.18
N ASN A 124 -7.33 23.74 9.68
CA ASN A 124 -6.58 24.93 9.28
C ASN A 124 -5.12 24.55 8.97
N GLY A 125 -4.35 25.51 8.43
CA GLY A 125 -2.96 25.28 8.03
C GLY A 125 -2.07 24.77 9.16
N ASP A 126 -2.17 25.38 10.34
CA ASP A 126 -1.37 25.00 11.51
C ASP A 126 -1.73 23.59 12.00
N SER A 127 -3.03 23.26 12.04
CA SER A 127 -3.51 21.92 12.39
C SER A 127 -2.95 20.85 11.43
N ARG A 128 -2.89 21.14 10.13
CA ARG A 128 -2.30 20.22 9.13
C ARG A 128 -0.79 20.05 9.33
N ILE A 129 -0.07 21.12 9.63
CA ILE A 129 1.37 21.07 9.95
C ILE A 129 1.61 20.20 11.19
N ILE A 130 0.87 20.43 12.27
CA ILE A 130 0.99 19.66 13.52
C ILE A 130 0.67 18.18 13.27
N PHE A 131 -0.39 17.89 12.51
CA PHE A 131 -0.73 16.52 12.15
C PHE A 131 0.43 15.80 11.43
N GLY A 132 1.05 16.45 10.46
CA GLY A 132 2.21 15.92 9.74
C GLY A 132 3.40 15.69 10.67
N GLN A 133 3.67 16.62 11.59
CA GLN A 133 4.74 16.47 12.57
C GLN A 133 4.53 15.27 13.50
N ILE A 134 3.30 15.05 13.98
CA ILE A 134 2.95 13.90 14.82
C ILE A 134 3.20 12.59 14.07
N LEU A 135 2.71 12.49 12.84
CA LEU A 135 2.91 11.29 12.02
C LEU A 135 4.40 11.06 11.72
N ASN A 136 5.14 12.12 11.42
CA ASN A 136 6.56 12.05 11.12
C ASN A 136 7.42 11.67 12.34
N ALA A 137 7.01 12.06 13.55
CA ALA A 137 7.71 11.68 14.77
C ALA A 137 7.61 10.17 15.05
N GLU A 138 6.53 9.52 14.65
CA GLU A 138 6.22 8.13 15.02
C GLU A 138 5.80 7.27 13.81
N ARG A 139 6.47 7.46 12.65
CA ARG A 139 6.11 6.83 11.35
C ARG A 139 5.88 5.33 11.46
N ARG A 140 6.79 4.63 12.16
CA ARG A 140 6.74 3.18 12.32
C ARG A 140 5.50 2.71 13.10
N LEU A 141 5.07 3.46 14.11
CA LEU A 141 3.87 3.14 14.89
C LEU A 141 2.60 3.35 14.07
N PHE A 142 2.52 4.46 13.33
CA PHE A 142 1.34 4.77 12.50
C PHE A 142 1.20 3.82 11.31
N SER A 143 2.31 3.51 10.63
CA SER A 143 2.33 2.51 9.57
C SER A 143 1.95 1.12 10.09
N ALA A 144 2.52 0.68 11.22
CA ALA A 144 2.18 -0.63 11.80
C ALA A 144 0.71 -0.70 12.23
N ARG A 145 0.16 0.35 12.83
CA ARG A 145 -1.26 0.41 13.18
C ARG A 145 -2.17 0.24 11.96
N LEU A 146 -1.78 0.79 10.80
CA LEU A 146 -2.58 0.71 9.57
C LEU A 146 -2.51 -0.66 8.91
N PHE A 147 -1.31 -1.22 8.80
CA PHE A 147 -1.05 -2.35 7.88
C PHE A 147 -0.64 -3.64 8.58
N THR A 148 0.00 -3.54 9.76
CA THR A 148 0.55 -4.69 10.49
C THR A 148 0.24 -4.60 11.99
N PRO A 149 -1.05 -4.65 12.39
CA PRO A 149 -1.46 -4.40 13.78
C PRO A 149 -0.82 -5.36 14.79
N ASP A 150 -0.49 -6.59 14.37
CA ASP A 150 0.20 -7.57 15.23
C ASP A 150 1.63 -7.14 15.62
N GLN A 151 2.26 -6.24 14.84
CA GLN A 151 3.57 -5.67 15.15
C GLN A 151 3.47 -4.44 16.07
N LEU A 152 2.28 -3.91 16.34
CA LEU A 152 2.12 -2.71 17.13
C LEU A 152 2.56 -2.87 18.61
N PRO A 153 2.20 -3.96 19.33
CA PRO A 153 2.61 -4.15 20.71
C PRO A 153 4.14 -4.09 20.94
N PRO A 154 5.00 -4.87 20.23
CA PRO A 154 6.44 -4.80 20.45
C PRO A 154 7.04 -3.44 20.07
N LEU A 155 6.44 -2.70 19.14
CA LEU A 155 6.88 -1.34 18.81
C LEU A 155 6.58 -0.34 19.93
N LEU A 156 5.41 -0.45 20.56
CA LEU A 156 5.03 0.39 21.70
C LEU A 156 5.92 0.13 22.92
N GLU A 157 6.27 -1.14 23.17
CA GLU A 157 7.22 -1.52 24.22
C GLU A 157 8.59 -0.88 23.97
N SER A 158 9.15 -1.03 22.76
CA SER A 158 10.43 -0.41 22.38
C SER A 158 10.38 1.11 22.56
N ARG A 159 9.31 1.75 22.09
CA ARG A 159 9.17 3.20 22.18
C ARG A 159 9.06 3.69 23.62
N THR A 160 8.33 2.98 24.46
CA THR A 160 8.22 3.29 25.90
C THR A 160 9.58 3.21 26.58
N ALA A 161 10.37 2.18 26.28
CA ALA A 161 11.72 2.02 26.82
C ALA A 161 12.72 3.08 26.33
N GLU A 162 12.53 3.64 25.13
CA GLU A 162 13.32 4.77 24.64
C GLU A 162 12.96 6.06 25.38
N LEU A 163 11.67 6.35 25.54
CA LEU A 163 11.20 7.53 26.24
C LEU A 163 11.65 7.53 27.70
N SER A 164 11.64 6.38 28.37
CA SER A 164 12.09 6.27 29.76
C SER A 164 13.59 6.51 29.96
N LYS A 165 14.41 6.50 28.90
CA LYS A 165 15.85 6.82 28.97
C LYS A 165 16.14 8.31 28.76
N THR A 166 15.15 9.05 28.28
CA THR A 166 15.30 10.47 27.93
C THR A 166 15.00 11.39 29.12
N PHE A 167 14.44 10.83 30.20
CA PHE A 167 14.18 11.47 31.49
C PHE A 167 15.05 10.85 32.58
#